data_AF-A0A1M6L1A2-F1
#
_entry.id   AF-A0A1M6L1A2-F1
#
_cell.length_a   1.000
_cell.length_b   1.000
_cell.length_c   1.000
_cell.angle_alpha   90.00
_cell.angle_beta   90.00
_cell.angle_gamma   90.00
#
_symmetry.space_group_name_H-M   'P 1'
#
loop_
_entity.id
_entity.type
_entity.pdbx_description
1 polymer ?
#
loop_
_entity_poly.entity_id
_entity_poly.type
_entity_poly.pdbx_seq_one_letter_code
_entity_poly.pdbx_strand_id
1 'polypeptide(L)'
;MEFKNSRDRIVLHIGRDPVTYFNRNDSQDKGLFFKYLLKRSDNFYVAVREGLKIANISEQSVCIPIKKRQTTSKNKPLELRFTIAPLENPAYLLNQRGISIATLKSVNFCGRIYNAYPNKKNGRKIANIAFPKYDLAGRPQNYMLFNQSYRSKKENRIKKFRLVLNRKDHFLFYSTPIKCPSAIVVAESAVDLLSYHQLHGSPQYFYVSFSGNVYTQKLVFFNQLTAPFFDSNKTIIKSIMDNDSKGYEFDIKLLTSLLNFHNQDLQAEALFRRGDVDFSINYSDGSRNKLSIHTQRLAKTITPMVQRSLVQWIKSHDKIVLKFSLKEMMDFPQEEGKKHPFKALIETISSVYLPFNITVHKSIGKDWNEDLMDSSKEIYHKLETVAPNIMAIGDKITIKVWLGNHSPGSIGTIKALNDDCVRCEFGPGDSETIPFNYIKEHFTKRTSLVPITWKKDLMRDHHAPYLKMDR
;
A
#
# COMPACT_ATOMS: atom_id res chain seq x y z
N MET A 1 -13.54 -9.37 54.93
CA MET A 1 -14.82 -8.63 55.01
C MET A 1 -14.52 -7.15 54.84
N GLU A 2 -14.67 -6.60 53.64
CA GLU A 2 -14.42 -5.17 53.38
C GLU A 2 -15.41 -4.61 52.35
N PHE A 3 -16.71 -4.69 52.61
CA PHE A 3 -17.69 -3.87 51.89
C PHE A 3 -18.84 -3.56 52.86
N LYS A 4 -18.60 -2.64 53.81
CA LYS A 4 -19.54 -2.35 54.91
C LYS A 4 -20.47 -1.15 54.69
N ASN A 5 -20.38 -0.41 53.59
CA ASN A 5 -21.26 0.75 53.38
C ASN A 5 -21.95 0.76 52.01
N SER A 6 -23.27 0.54 52.03
CA SER A 6 -24.19 0.68 50.90
C SER A 6 -24.42 2.13 50.43
N ARG A 7 -23.63 3.09 50.94
CA ARG A 7 -23.72 4.53 50.64
C ARG A 7 -22.52 5.06 49.84
N ASP A 8 -21.57 4.23 49.47
CA ASP A 8 -20.39 4.67 48.71
C ASP A 8 -20.77 5.10 47.29
N ARG A 9 -20.57 6.38 46.99
CA ARG A 9 -20.80 6.97 45.67
C ARG A 9 -19.56 6.73 44.80
N ILE A 10 -19.72 5.98 43.71
CA ILE A 10 -18.70 5.85 42.66
C ILE A 10 -18.80 7.00 41.66
N VAL A 11 -17.69 7.31 41.00
CA VAL A 11 -17.66 8.30 39.92
C VAL A 11 -17.59 7.58 38.58
N LEU A 12 -18.49 7.93 37.65
CA LEU A 12 -18.53 7.38 36.30
C LEU A 12 -17.80 8.29 35.31
N HIS A 13 -16.93 7.68 34.49
CA HIS A 13 -16.30 8.33 33.34
C HIS A 13 -17.06 7.95 32.06
N ILE A 14 -18.15 8.67 31.81
CA ILE A 14 -19.05 8.45 30.66
C ILE A 14 -18.40 8.80 29.30
N GLY A 15 -17.33 9.59 29.28
CA GLY A 15 -16.59 9.94 28.06
C GLY A 15 -15.59 8.88 27.56
N ARG A 16 -15.53 7.70 28.20
CA ARG A 16 -14.73 6.56 27.76
C ARG A 16 -15.66 5.48 27.19
N ASP A 17 -15.20 4.80 26.16
CA ASP A 17 -15.89 3.66 25.55
C ASP A 17 -14.97 2.42 25.61
N PRO A 18 -15.26 1.41 26.45
CA PRO A 18 -16.40 1.31 27.36
C PRO A 18 -16.29 2.20 28.62
N VAL A 19 -17.44 2.56 29.21
CA VAL A 19 -17.55 3.40 30.41
C VAL A 19 -16.79 2.78 31.60
N THR A 20 -15.98 3.59 32.29
CA THR A 20 -15.23 3.18 33.49
C THR A 20 -15.74 3.86 34.75
N TYR A 21 -15.54 3.25 35.91
CA TYR A 21 -15.79 3.88 37.21
C TYR A 21 -14.52 3.90 38.08
N PHE A 22 -14.51 4.78 39.08
CA PHE A 22 -13.60 4.67 40.22
C PHE A 22 -14.34 5.02 41.51
N ASN A 23 -13.96 4.37 42.60
CA ASN A 23 -14.40 4.71 43.94
C ASN A 23 -13.52 5.85 44.48
N ARG A 24 -14.14 6.91 45.00
CA ARG A 24 -13.39 8.05 45.54
C ARG A 24 -12.68 7.70 46.86
N ASN A 25 -13.23 6.74 47.59
CA ASN A 25 -12.76 6.34 48.92
C ASN A 25 -11.73 5.19 48.85
N ASP A 26 -11.62 4.51 47.70
CA ASP A 26 -10.63 3.46 47.45
C ASP A 26 -10.03 3.59 46.05
N SER A 27 -8.75 3.96 46.00
CA SER A 27 -8.01 4.16 44.74
C SER A 27 -7.72 2.86 43.96
N GLN A 28 -7.86 1.70 44.60
CA GLN A 28 -7.71 0.39 43.98
C GLN A 28 -9.04 -0.14 43.42
N ASP A 29 -10.18 0.32 43.96
CA ASP A 29 -11.52 -0.03 43.48
C ASP A 29 -11.94 0.83 42.27
N LYS A 30 -11.47 0.41 41.10
CA LYS A 30 -11.77 1.04 39.80
C LYS A 30 -11.82 0.00 38.69
N GLY A 31 -12.51 0.31 37.59
CA GLY A 31 -12.58 -0.60 36.46
C GLY A 31 -13.71 -0.30 35.50
N LEU A 32 -14.19 -1.32 34.81
CA LEU A 32 -15.31 -1.21 33.87
C LEU A 32 -16.63 -1.12 34.63
N PHE A 33 -17.48 -0.16 34.26
CA PHE A 33 -18.75 0.11 34.94
C PHE A 33 -19.71 -1.08 34.88
N PHE A 34 -19.91 -1.68 33.69
CA PHE A 34 -20.77 -2.86 33.57
C PHE A 34 -20.20 -4.09 34.30
N LYS A 35 -18.87 -4.20 34.45
CA LYS A 35 -18.26 -5.26 35.27
C LYS A 35 -18.51 -5.05 36.76
N TYR A 36 -18.59 -3.79 37.20
CA TYR A 36 -18.99 -3.43 38.57
C TYR A 36 -20.44 -3.79 38.85
N LEU A 37 -21.36 -3.47 37.93
CA LEU A 37 -22.78 -3.80 38.05
C LEU A 37 -23.02 -5.30 38.03
N LEU A 38 -22.35 -6.03 37.12
CA LEU A 38 -22.50 -7.48 37.00
C LEU A 38 -22.13 -8.21 38.29
N LYS A 39 -21.11 -7.74 39.01
CA LYS A 39 -20.71 -8.31 40.31
C LYS A 39 -21.72 -8.04 41.45
N ARG A 40 -22.67 -7.14 41.24
CA ARG A 40 -23.62 -6.64 42.26
C ARG A 40 -25.08 -6.77 41.83
N SER A 41 -25.32 -7.53 40.77
CA SER A 41 -26.66 -7.82 40.25
C SER A 41 -26.85 -9.32 40.21
N ASP A 42 -28.08 -9.78 40.40
CA ASP A 42 -28.40 -11.20 40.45
C ASP A 42 -28.12 -11.92 39.12
N ASN A 43 -28.18 -11.19 38.00
CA ASN A 43 -27.82 -11.70 36.68
C ASN A 43 -27.44 -10.58 35.69
N PHE A 44 -26.92 -11.00 34.53
CA PHE A 44 -26.49 -10.12 33.45
C PHE A 44 -27.59 -9.17 32.96
N TYR A 45 -28.82 -9.65 32.78
CA TYR A 45 -29.93 -8.84 32.25
C TYR A 45 -30.33 -7.72 33.23
N VAL A 46 -30.31 -8.00 34.53
CA VAL A 46 -30.52 -6.98 35.57
C VAL A 46 -29.39 -5.95 35.55
N ALA A 47 -28.14 -6.38 35.46
CA ALA A 47 -26.98 -5.48 35.39
C ALA A 47 -27.03 -4.56 34.16
N VAL A 48 -27.43 -5.09 33.00
CA VAL A 48 -27.59 -4.30 31.76
C VAL A 48 -28.74 -3.32 31.88
N ARG A 49 -29.90 -3.75 32.40
CA ARG A 49 -31.08 -2.88 32.59
C ARG A 49 -30.77 -1.70 33.52
N GLU A 50 -30.14 -1.97 34.67
CA GLU A 50 -29.77 -0.92 35.62
C GLU A 50 -28.66 -0.02 35.07
N GLY A 51 -27.67 -0.58 34.36
CA GLY A 51 -26.62 0.21 33.71
C GLY A 51 -27.14 1.14 32.62
N LEU A 52 -28.12 0.70 31.83
CA LEU A 52 -28.78 1.53 30.82
C LEU A 52 -29.67 2.60 31.45
N LYS A 53 -30.39 2.30 32.53
CA LYS A 53 -31.12 3.32 33.30
C LYS A 53 -30.17 4.42 33.80
N ILE A 54 -29.03 4.03 34.40
CA ILE A 54 -28.04 4.98 34.92
C ILE A 54 -27.39 5.80 33.80
N ALA A 55 -27.10 5.18 32.65
CA ALA A 55 -26.56 5.88 31.48
C ALA A 55 -27.58 6.87 30.87
N ASN A 56 -28.88 6.54 30.91
CA ASN A 56 -29.96 7.36 30.35
C ASN A 56 -30.46 8.47 31.29
N ILE A 57 -30.13 8.46 32.59
CA ILE A 57 -30.46 9.55 33.55
C ILE A 57 -29.63 10.83 33.29
N SER A 58 -28.79 10.87 32.24
CA SER A 58 -27.82 11.94 32.00
C SER A 58 -28.40 13.36 31.77
N GLU A 59 -29.72 13.53 31.65
CA GLU A 59 -30.35 14.85 31.50
C GLU A 59 -30.42 15.68 32.81
N GLN A 60 -30.22 15.08 33.99
CA GLN A 60 -30.31 15.79 35.29
C GLN A 60 -29.05 15.74 36.16
N SER A 61 -27.92 15.29 35.62
CA SER A 61 -26.66 15.28 36.37
C SER A 61 -26.03 16.67 36.37
N VAL A 62 -25.77 17.24 37.56
CA VAL A 62 -24.95 18.45 37.71
C VAL A 62 -23.59 18.20 37.07
N CYS A 63 -23.42 18.71 35.85
CA CYS A 63 -22.15 18.75 35.16
C CYS A 63 -21.28 19.75 35.94
N ILE A 64 -20.48 19.26 36.89
CA ILE A 64 -19.40 20.06 37.43
C ILE A 64 -18.41 20.18 36.27
N PRO A 65 -18.24 21.36 35.65
CA PRO A 65 -17.25 21.51 34.61
C PRO A 65 -15.91 21.27 35.31
N ILE A 66 -15.31 20.11 35.07
CA ILE A 66 -13.91 19.92 35.38
C ILE A 66 -13.22 21.00 34.55
N LYS A 67 -12.78 22.08 35.22
CA LYS A 67 -11.92 23.08 34.62
C LYS A 67 -10.83 22.28 33.91
N LYS A 68 -10.87 22.27 32.57
CA LYS A 68 -9.81 21.68 31.75
C LYS A 68 -8.55 22.25 32.35
N ARG A 69 -7.76 21.40 33.03
CA ARG A 69 -6.41 21.77 33.45
C ARG A 69 -5.81 22.42 32.23
N GLN A 70 -5.55 23.72 32.31
CA GLN A 70 -4.87 24.44 31.25
C GLN A 70 -3.67 23.59 30.93
N THR A 71 -3.68 23.02 29.73
CA THR A 71 -2.60 22.16 29.28
C THR A 71 -1.37 23.03 29.28
N THR A 72 -0.55 22.87 30.31
CA THR A 72 0.84 23.32 30.31
C THR A 72 1.40 22.98 28.92
N SER A 73 2.11 23.94 28.33
CA SER A 73 2.65 24.04 26.96
C SER A 73 3.43 22.83 26.37
N LYS A 74 3.32 21.62 26.94
CA LYS A 74 4.14 20.43 26.61
C LYS A 74 3.58 19.53 25.50
N ASN A 75 2.32 19.66 25.07
CA ASN A 75 1.76 18.80 24.02
C ASN A 75 1.27 19.60 22.80
N LYS A 76 2.18 20.30 22.12
CA LYS A 76 1.89 20.76 20.75
C LYS A 76 1.51 19.57 19.86
N PRO A 77 0.39 19.64 19.11
CA PRO A 77 0.04 18.66 18.09
C PRO A 77 1.23 18.31 17.21
N LEU A 78 1.35 17.03 16.84
CA LEU A 78 2.51 16.51 16.13
C LEU A 78 2.74 17.23 14.79
N GLU A 79 1.66 17.57 14.10
CA GLU A 79 1.64 18.39 12.88
C GLU A 79 2.31 19.76 13.06
N LEU A 80 2.15 20.43 14.21
CA LEU A 80 2.83 21.70 14.50
C LEU A 80 4.32 21.55 14.81
N ARG A 81 4.83 20.32 14.86
CA ARG A 81 6.26 20.02 15.05
C ARG A 81 7.01 19.88 13.74
N PHE A 82 6.34 20.00 12.59
CA PHE A 82 6.94 19.93 11.28
C PHE A 82 6.57 21.15 10.44
N THR A 83 7.51 21.61 9.62
CA THR A 83 7.26 22.54 8.51
C THR A 83 7.22 21.73 7.23
N ILE A 84 6.09 21.81 6.51
CA ILE A 84 5.93 21.22 5.18
C ILE A 84 6.44 22.22 4.14
N ALA A 85 7.29 21.76 3.24
CA ALA A 85 7.89 22.58 2.18
C ALA A 85 7.91 21.79 0.86
N PRO A 86 8.06 22.45 -0.30
CA PRO A 86 8.26 21.78 -1.58
C PRO A 86 9.37 20.71 -1.53
N LEU A 87 9.32 19.74 -2.45
CA LEU A 87 10.31 18.67 -2.55
C LEU A 87 11.64 19.19 -3.12
N GLU A 88 12.46 19.77 -2.27
CA GLU A 88 13.82 20.25 -2.59
C GLU A 88 14.90 19.19 -2.32
N ASN A 89 14.64 18.28 -1.38
CA ASN A 89 15.55 17.20 -0.99
C ASN A 89 14.88 15.84 -1.20
N PRO A 90 14.97 15.27 -2.43
CA PRO A 90 14.41 13.97 -2.76
C PRO A 90 15.36 12.80 -2.46
N ALA A 91 16.49 13.02 -1.78
CA ALA A 91 17.57 12.03 -1.67
C ALA A 91 17.13 10.66 -1.16
N TYR A 92 16.15 10.61 -0.24
CA TYR A 92 15.55 9.35 0.21
C TYR A 92 14.88 8.58 -0.94
N LEU A 93 14.10 9.25 -1.78
CA LEU A 93 13.40 8.62 -2.90
C LEU A 93 14.38 8.21 -4.01
N LEU A 94 15.34 9.08 -4.33
CA LEU A 94 16.33 8.79 -5.39
C LEU A 94 17.26 7.66 -4.98
N ASN A 95 17.92 7.79 -3.83
CA ASN A 95 19.08 6.96 -3.51
C ASN A 95 18.70 5.67 -2.76
N GLN A 96 17.60 5.67 -2.00
CA GLN A 96 17.18 4.49 -1.24
C GLN A 96 16.00 3.75 -1.82
N ARG A 97 15.21 4.42 -2.67
CA ARG A 97 14.00 3.86 -3.25
C ARG A 97 14.08 3.71 -4.78
N GLY A 98 15.16 4.16 -5.41
CA GLY A 98 15.37 4.03 -6.87
C GLY A 98 14.38 4.84 -7.72
N ILE A 99 13.62 5.76 -7.09
CA ILE A 99 12.64 6.57 -7.80
C ILE A 99 13.38 7.66 -8.57
N SER A 100 13.19 7.72 -9.89
CA SER A 100 13.86 8.69 -10.74
C SER A 100 13.30 10.10 -10.58
N ILE A 101 14.11 11.10 -10.92
CA ILE A 101 13.65 12.50 -11.02
C ILE A 101 12.52 12.63 -12.05
N ALA A 102 12.57 11.86 -13.15
CA ALA A 102 11.53 11.85 -14.18
C ALA A 102 10.17 11.43 -13.60
N THR A 103 10.13 10.38 -12.77
CA THR A 103 8.92 9.94 -12.05
C THR A 103 8.40 11.04 -11.12
N LEU A 104 9.28 11.71 -10.37
CA LEU A 104 8.89 12.79 -9.45
C LEU A 104 8.37 14.05 -10.17
N LYS A 105 8.87 14.30 -11.38
CA LYS A 105 8.47 15.43 -12.24
C LYS A 105 7.34 15.07 -13.22
N SER A 106 6.81 13.84 -13.17
CA SER A 106 5.73 13.45 -14.08
C SER A 106 4.46 14.23 -13.78
N VAL A 107 3.56 14.33 -14.78
CA VAL A 107 2.28 15.04 -14.65
C VAL A 107 1.45 14.54 -13.46
N ASN A 108 1.60 13.26 -13.11
CA ASN A 108 0.87 12.63 -12.02
C ASN A 108 1.41 13.09 -10.64
N PHE A 109 2.73 13.18 -10.46
CA PHE A 109 3.35 13.37 -9.14
C PHE A 109 3.98 14.74 -8.89
N CYS A 110 4.21 15.54 -9.93
CA CYS A 110 4.76 16.88 -9.79
C CYS A 110 3.88 17.73 -8.85
N GLY A 111 4.50 18.37 -7.85
CA GLY A 111 3.78 19.17 -6.85
C GLY A 111 2.92 18.37 -5.86
N ARG A 112 3.01 17.03 -5.84
CA ARG A 112 2.22 16.17 -4.94
C ARG A 112 3.03 15.56 -3.80
N ILE A 113 4.34 15.72 -3.81
CA ILE A 113 5.26 15.18 -2.80
C ILE A 113 6.03 16.34 -2.21
N TYR A 114 6.29 16.30 -0.92
CA TYR A 114 6.83 17.41 -0.15
C TYR A 114 7.99 16.94 0.74
N ASN A 115 8.78 17.88 1.23
CA ASN A 115 9.64 17.65 2.38
C ASN A 115 8.93 18.08 3.67
N ALA A 116 9.14 17.33 4.75
CA ALA A 116 8.74 17.72 6.11
C ALA A 116 9.97 17.84 7.01
N TYR A 117 10.19 19.04 7.52
CA TYR A 117 11.33 19.37 8.39
C TYR A 117 10.88 19.49 9.84
N PRO A 118 11.49 18.77 10.80
CA PRO A 118 11.19 18.95 12.21
C PRO A 118 11.54 20.37 12.69
N ASN A 119 10.66 21.01 13.44
CA ASN A 119 10.80 22.39 13.95
C ASN A 119 11.81 22.51 15.11
N LYS A 120 12.79 21.60 15.22
CA LYS A 120 13.75 21.58 16.34
C LYS A 120 14.84 22.65 16.19
N LYS A 121 15.26 23.22 17.33
CA LYS A 121 16.33 24.23 17.45
C LYS A 121 17.74 23.77 17.08
N ASN A 122 18.02 22.47 16.96
CA ASN A 122 19.39 21.92 16.93
C ASN A 122 20.05 21.86 15.53
N GLY A 123 19.69 22.76 14.60
CA GLY A 123 20.42 23.00 13.34
C GLY A 123 20.40 21.89 12.27
N ARG A 124 20.17 20.62 12.60
CA ARG A 124 20.11 19.52 11.62
C ARG A 124 18.70 19.41 11.01
N LYS A 125 18.52 20.00 9.82
CA LYS A 125 17.33 19.83 8.97
C LYS A 125 17.30 18.44 8.35
N ILE A 126 16.77 17.45 9.09
CA ILE A 126 16.48 16.14 8.49
C ILE A 126 15.26 16.32 7.58
N ALA A 127 15.46 16.21 6.27
CA ALA A 127 14.38 16.18 5.30
C ALA A 127 13.67 14.83 5.36
N ASN A 128 12.42 14.81 5.81
CA ASN A 128 11.54 13.65 5.64
C ASN A 128 10.76 13.83 4.34
N ILE A 129 10.39 12.73 3.69
CA ILE A 129 9.43 12.77 2.58
C ILE A 129 8.04 12.79 3.16
N ALA A 130 7.20 13.70 2.69
CA ALA A 130 5.83 13.88 3.14
C ALA A 130 4.87 13.62 1.99
N PHE A 131 4.01 12.62 2.17
CA PHE A 131 2.89 12.34 1.29
C PHE A 131 1.61 12.93 1.92
N PRO A 132 1.02 13.97 1.32
CA PRO A 132 -0.22 14.56 1.77
C PRO A 132 -1.39 13.60 1.62
N LYS A 133 -2.31 13.65 2.57
CA LYS A 133 -3.61 12.98 2.50
C LYS A 133 -4.66 14.05 2.31
N TYR A 134 -5.43 13.96 1.24
CA TYR A 134 -6.34 15.03 0.82
C TYR A 134 -7.80 14.70 1.12
N ASP A 135 -8.63 15.72 1.30
CA ASP A 135 -10.08 15.60 1.20
C ASP A 135 -10.56 15.55 -0.27
N LEU A 136 -11.85 15.36 -0.50
CA LEU A 136 -12.44 15.33 -1.85
C LEU A 136 -12.28 16.67 -2.61
N ALA A 137 -12.03 17.77 -1.91
CA ALA A 137 -11.78 19.08 -2.50
C ALA A 137 -10.31 19.31 -2.85
N GLY A 138 -9.43 18.33 -2.69
CA GLY A 138 -8.01 18.47 -3.00
C GLY A 138 -7.19 19.21 -1.95
N ARG A 139 -7.71 19.41 -0.74
CA ARG A 139 -7.00 20.11 0.34
C ARG A 139 -6.29 19.13 1.26
N PRO A 140 -4.99 19.32 1.57
CA PRO A 140 -4.28 18.47 2.53
C PRO A 140 -4.93 18.50 3.91
N GLN A 141 -5.25 17.33 4.45
CA GLN A 141 -5.85 17.15 5.79
C GLN A 141 -4.89 16.47 6.77
N ASN A 142 -3.87 15.76 6.28
CA ASN A 142 -2.87 15.05 7.07
C ASN A 142 -1.65 14.74 6.19
N TYR A 143 -0.55 14.27 6.78
CA TYR A 143 0.61 13.79 6.04
C TYR A 143 1.10 12.46 6.62
N MET A 144 1.54 11.57 5.73
CA MET A 144 2.36 10.42 6.06
C MET A 144 3.82 10.75 5.75
N LEU A 145 4.68 10.67 6.76
CA LEU A 145 6.11 10.92 6.64
C LEU A 145 6.89 9.61 6.50
N PHE A 146 7.88 9.61 5.60
CA PHE A 146 8.85 8.53 5.41
C PHE A 146 10.27 9.06 5.43
N ASN A 147 11.19 8.20 5.86
CA ASN A 147 12.62 8.44 5.81
C ASN A 147 13.39 7.12 5.94
N GLN A 148 14.71 7.21 5.97
CA GLN A 148 15.61 6.10 6.22
C GLN A 148 15.25 5.41 7.55
N SER A 149 15.41 4.09 7.59
CA SER A 149 15.29 3.34 8.83
C SER A 149 16.31 3.84 9.86
N TYR A 150 15.93 3.84 11.13
CA TYR A 150 16.79 4.34 12.22
C TYR A 150 16.99 3.27 13.29
N ARG A 151 18.14 3.29 13.96
CA ARG A 151 18.40 2.40 15.09
C ARG A 151 17.73 2.96 16.35
N SER A 152 16.76 2.23 16.90
CA SER A 152 16.08 2.60 18.14
C SER A 152 17.03 2.45 19.32
N LYS A 153 17.29 3.53 20.06
CA LYS A 153 18.14 3.49 21.27
C LYS A 153 17.54 2.59 22.36
N LYS A 154 16.21 2.51 22.47
CA LYS A 154 15.51 1.74 23.52
C LYS A 154 15.60 0.23 23.29
N GLU A 155 15.53 -0.19 22.03
CA GLU A 155 15.41 -1.62 21.66
C GLU A 155 16.66 -2.15 20.96
N ASN A 156 17.64 -1.29 20.69
CA ASN A 156 18.86 -1.57 19.94
C ASN A 156 18.62 -2.27 18.57
N ARG A 157 17.46 -2.03 17.96
CA ARG A 157 17.04 -2.63 16.67
C ARG A 157 16.79 -1.55 15.62
N ILE A 158 17.01 -1.90 14.35
CA ILE A 158 16.66 -1.05 13.20
C ILE A 158 15.13 -1.01 13.08
N LYS A 159 14.56 0.19 13.01
CA LYS A 159 13.13 0.43 12.83
C LYS A 159 12.88 1.23 11.57
N LYS A 160 11.82 0.88 10.83
CA LYS A 160 11.32 1.69 9.71
C LYS A 160 10.84 3.04 10.22
N PHE A 161 11.25 4.14 9.58
CA PHE A 161 10.70 5.46 9.87
C PHE A 161 9.40 5.66 9.09
N ARG A 162 8.30 5.75 9.82
CA ARG A 162 6.97 6.05 9.28
C ARG A 162 6.17 6.79 10.34
N LEU A 163 5.55 7.91 9.96
CA LEU A 163 4.80 8.73 10.91
C LEU A 163 3.56 9.34 10.27
N VAL A 164 2.40 9.15 10.91
CA VAL A 164 1.17 9.88 10.56
C VAL A 164 1.07 11.10 11.46
N LEU A 165 0.90 12.29 10.90
CA LEU A 165 0.97 13.54 11.67
C LEU A 165 -0.25 13.79 12.55
N ASN A 166 -1.43 13.31 12.15
CA ASN A 166 -2.66 13.47 12.92
C ASN A 166 -3.63 12.27 12.80
N ARG A 167 -4.76 12.34 13.52
CA ARG A 167 -5.76 11.25 13.60
C ARG A 167 -6.65 11.12 12.36
N LYS A 168 -6.60 12.06 11.42
CA LYS A 168 -7.36 12.01 10.16
C LYS A 168 -6.66 11.06 9.18
N ASP A 169 -6.47 9.80 9.58
CA ASP A 169 -5.77 8.79 8.79
C ASP A 169 -6.63 8.21 7.65
N HIS A 170 -7.96 8.37 7.73
CA HIS A 170 -8.90 7.86 6.74
C HIS A 170 -8.79 8.55 5.36
N PHE A 171 -8.23 9.76 5.31
CA PHE A 171 -7.89 10.40 4.04
C PHE A 171 -6.75 9.67 3.33
N LEU A 172 -6.77 9.76 2.01
CA LEU A 172 -5.86 9.03 1.13
C LEU A 172 -4.86 9.98 0.49
N PHE A 173 -3.68 9.45 0.19
CA PHE A 173 -2.80 10.11 -0.78
C PHE A 173 -3.34 9.81 -2.18
N TYR A 174 -3.35 10.81 -3.06
CA TYR A 174 -3.59 10.59 -4.48
C TYR A 174 -2.76 11.56 -5.34
N SER A 175 -2.45 11.13 -6.56
CA SER A 175 -1.73 11.92 -7.56
C SER A 175 -2.56 13.09 -8.06
N THR A 176 -2.03 13.94 -8.94
CA THR A 176 -2.86 14.93 -9.62
C THR A 176 -4.05 14.24 -10.31
N PRO A 177 -5.30 14.66 -10.04
CA PRO A 177 -6.46 14.11 -10.71
C PRO A 177 -6.34 14.30 -12.23
N ILE A 178 -6.61 13.23 -12.98
CA ILE A 178 -6.59 13.24 -14.44
C ILE A 178 -8.03 13.30 -14.94
N LYS A 179 -8.29 14.16 -15.92
CA LYS A 179 -9.61 14.22 -16.58
C LYS A 179 -9.78 12.94 -17.40
N CYS A 180 -10.79 12.13 -17.08
CA CYS A 180 -11.08 10.84 -17.72
C CYS A 180 -9.86 9.88 -17.75
N PRO A 181 -9.40 9.39 -16.57
CA PRO A 181 -8.25 8.51 -16.51
C PRO A 181 -8.54 7.18 -17.20
N SER A 182 -7.55 6.60 -17.89
CA SER A 182 -7.71 5.25 -18.46
C SER A 182 -7.69 4.17 -17.38
N ALA A 183 -7.00 4.41 -16.26
CA ALA A 183 -7.05 3.56 -15.09
C ALA A 183 -6.88 4.34 -13.78
N ILE A 184 -7.52 3.84 -12.72
CA ILE A 184 -7.24 4.21 -11.33
C ILE A 184 -6.34 3.13 -10.74
N VAL A 185 -5.08 3.47 -10.48
CA VAL A 185 -4.09 2.58 -9.88
C VAL A 185 -4.11 2.75 -8.36
N VAL A 186 -4.36 1.66 -7.63
CA VAL A 186 -4.52 1.68 -6.18
C VAL A 186 -3.51 0.78 -5.48
N ALA A 187 -2.85 1.32 -4.45
CA ALA A 187 -1.78 0.63 -3.71
C ALA A 187 -1.83 0.85 -2.20
N GLU A 188 -1.03 0.07 -1.47
CA GLU A 188 -0.86 0.24 -0.03
C GLU A 188 -0.07 1.49 0.32
N SER A 189 1.00 1.80 -0.42
CA SER A 189 1.88 2.95 -0.15
C SER A 189 2.08 3.84 -1.37
N ALA A 190 2.39 5.12 -1.11
CA ALA A 190 2.71 6.07 -2.18
C ALA A 190 4.05 5.76 -2.85
N VAL A 191 4.95 5.05 -2.15
CA VAL A 191 6.22 4.59 -2.75
C VAL A 191 5.94 3.52 -3.80
N ASP A 192 5.00 2.60 -3.54
CA ASP A 192 4.63 1.56 -4.51
C ASP A 192 3.95 2.17 -5.75
N LEU A 193 3.14 3.22 -5.58
CA LEU A 193 2.58 3.97 -6.72
C LEU A 193 3.68 4.59 -7.60
N LEU A 194 4.70 5.19 -6.98
CA LEU A 194 5.85 5.77 -7.69
C LEU A 194 6.66 4.70 -8.40
N SER A 195 6.93 3.58 -7.72
CA SER A 195 7.67 2.46 -8.30
C SER A 195 6.92 1.83 -9.46
N TYR A 196 5.62 1.58 -9.29
CA TYR A 196 4.77 1.07 -10.36
C TYR A 196 4.67 2.06 -11.55
N HIS A 197 4.61 3.37 -11.30
CA HIS A 197 4.63 4.35 -12.39
C HIS A 197 5.93 4.30 -13.19
N GLN A 198 7.07 4.12 -12.53
CA GLN A 198 8.35 4.02 -13.20
C GLN A 198 8.48 2.74 -14.04
N LEU A 199 7.92 1.63 -13.58
CA LEU A 199 7.99 0.32 -14.26
C LEU A 199 6.94 0.14 -15.35
N HIS A 200 5.71 0.60 -15.10
CA HIS A 200 4.51 0.25 -15.89
C HIS A 200 3.53 1.43 -16.06
N GLY A 201 3.94 2.63 -15.68
CA GLY A 201 3.05 3.79 -15.58
C GLY A 201 2.60 4.34 -16.92
N SER A 202 1.57 5.18 -16.82
CA SER A 202 1.08 6.00 -17.92
C SER A 202 0.71 7.38 -17.38
N PRO A 203 0.93 8.47 -18.15
CA PRO A 203 0.47 9.80 -17.76
C PRO A 203 -1.05 9.88 -17.60
N GLN A 204 -1.81 8.96 -18.22
CA GLN A 204 -3.27 8.92 -18.14
C GLN A 204 -3.81 8.20 -16.89
N TYR A 205 -2.94 7.67 -16.03
CA TYR A 205 -3.37 6.96 -14.82
C TYR A 205 -3.61 7.93 -13.65
N PHE A 206 -4.64 7.64 -12.86
CA PHE A 206 -4.87 8.30 -11.59
C PHE A 206 -4.43 7.37 -10.45
N TYR A 207 -3.51 7.83 -9.60
CA TYR A 207 -2.91 6.98 -8.56
C TYR A 207 -3.47 7.31 -7.17
N VAL A 208 -3.84 6.30 -6.40
CA VAL A 208 -4.43 6.44 -5.07
C VAL A 208 -3.76 5.46 -4.09
N SER A 209 -3.34 5.94 -2.92
CA SER A 209 -2.71 5.10 -1.89
C SER A 209 -3.48 5.13 -0.59
N PHE A 210 -3.71 3.94 -0.03
CA PHE A 210 -4.24 3.76 1.32
C PHE A 210 -3.29 4.23 2.43
N SER A 211 -2.03 4.48 2.09
CA SER A 211 -0.99 4.86 3.03
C SER A 211 -0.98 3.92 4.24
N GLY A 212 -0.93 2.61 4.00
CA GLY A 212 -0.95 1.53 5.00
C GLY A 212 -2.26 0.77 5.06
N ASN A 213 -2.61 0.33 6.28
CA ASN A 213 -3.76 -0.54 6.52
C ASN A 213 -5.04 -0.03 5.85
N VAL A 214 -5.74 -0.97 5.21
CA VAL A 214 -7.05 -0.78 4.58
C VAL A 214 -8.16 -1.16 5.55
N TYR A 215 -8.99 -0.19 5.90
CA TYR A 215 -10.15 -0.34 6.78
C TYR A 215 -11.34 0.45 6.25
N THR A 216 -12.53 0.19 6.79
CA THR A 216 -13.82 0.64 6.24
C THR A 216 -13.87 2.13 5.89
N GLN A 217 -13.42 3.03 6.77
CA GLN A 217 -13.50 4.48 6.49
C GLN A 217 -12.64 4.91 5.30
N LYS A 218 -11.47 4.28 5.09
CA LYS A 218 -10.62 4.53 3.92
C LYS A 218 -11.26 4.01 2.64
N LEU A 219 -11.91 2.86 2.72
CA LEU A 219 -12.63 2.24 1.60
C LEU A 219 -13.84 3.09 1.19
N VAL A 220 -14.61 3.58 2.16
CA VAL A 220 -15.70 4.53 1.92
C VAL A 220 -15.19 5.79 1.23
N PHE A 221 -14.09 6.38 1.74
CA PHE A 221 -13.49 7.55 1.11
C PHE A 221 -12.98 7.26 -0.31
N PHE A 222 -12.34 6.10 -0.52
CA PHE A 222 -11.89 5.66 -1.84
C PHE A 222 -13.04 5.59 -2.84
N ASN A 223 -14.15 4.96 -2.46
CA ASN A 223 -15.33 4.86 -3.32
C ASN A 223 -15.88 6.26 -3.67
N GLN A 224 -16.01 7.16 -2.69
CA GLN A 224 -16.45 8.54 -2.93
C GLN A 224 -15.50 9.32 -3.86
N LEU A 225 -14.19 9.16 -3.68
CA LEU A 225 -13.16 9.79 -4.51
C LEU A 225 -13.22 9.30 -5.96
N THR A 226 -13.52 8.02 -6.16
CA THR A 226 -13.39 7.37 -7.47
C THR A 226 -14.69 7.29 -8.27
N ALA A 227 -15.84 7.34 -7.59
CA ALA A 227 -17.16 7.27 -8.22
C ALA A 227 -17.32 8.18 -9.46
N PRO A 228 -16.89 9.46 -9.44
CA PRO A 228 -17.07 10.36 -10.59
C PRO A 228 -16.33 9.93 -11.88
N PHE A 229 -15.39 8.99 -11.80
CA PHE A 229 -14.62 8.54 -12.97
C PHE A 229 -15.24 7.35 -13.70
N PHE A 230 -16.25 6.69 -13.11
CA PHE A 230 -16.82 5.47 -13.67
C PHE A 230 -18.02 5.70 -14.61
N ASP A 231 -18.59 6.91 -14.63
CA ASP A 231 -19.73 7.26 -15.50
C ASP A 231 -19.41 7.17 -17.01
N SER A 232 -18.13 7.12 -17.37
CA SER A 232 -17.66 7.14 -18.77
C SER A 232 -17.39 5.75 -19.40
N ASN A 233 -17.59 4.65 -18.67
CA ASN A 233 -17.34 3.25 -19.08
C ASN A 233 -15.93 2.92 -19.62
N LYS A 234 -14.96 3.83 -19.51
CA LYS A 234 -13.58 3.62 -20.02
C LYS A 234 -12.54 3.40 -18.93
N THR A 235 -12.83 3.86 -17.71
CA THR A 235 -11.90 3.79 -16.58
C THR A 235 -11.94 2.39 -15.95
N ILE A 236 -10.78 1.74 -15.82
CA ILE A 236 -10.63 0.51 -15.04
C ILE A 236 -9.96 0.77 -13.69
N ILE A 237 -10.10 -0.15 -12.74
CA ILE A 237 -9.27 -0.15 -11.52
C ILE A 237 -8.10 -1.14 -11.72
N LYS A 238 -6.90 -0.69 -11.38
CA LYS A 238 -5.69 -1.51 -11.29
C LYS A 238 -5.28 -1.62 -9.83
N SER A 239 -5.57 -2.75 -9.19
CA SER A 239 -5.08 -3.02 -7.85
C SER A 239 -3.65 -3.53 -7.92
N ILE A 240 -2.74 -2.85 -7.22
CA ILE A 240 -1.31 -3.15 -7.18
C ILE A 240 -0.84 -3.40 -5.73
N MET A 241 -1.69 -3.97 -4.88
CA MET A 241 -1.35 -4.29 -3.48
C MET A 241 -0.17 -5.25 -3.39
N ASP A 242 0.52 -5.25 -2.25
CA ASP A 242 1.75 -6.03 -2.03
C ASP A 242 1.53 -7.53 -2.34
N ASN A 243 2.60 -8.21 -2.72
CA ASN A 243 2.60 -9.65 -2.95
C ASN A 243 2.81 -10.42 -1.64
N ASP A 244 1.97 -10.13 -0.64
CA ASP A 244 1.92 -10.85 0.63
C ASP A 244 0.47 -11.11 1.07
N SER A 245 0.30 -11.92 2.12
CA SER A 245 -1.04 -12.30 2.59
C SER A 245 -1.94 -11.09 2.92
N LYS A 246 -1.37 -9.97 3.38
CA LYS A 246 -2.14 -8.75 3.66
C LYS A 246 -2.51 -8.00 2.38
N GLY A 247 -1.61 -7.94 1.41
CA GLY A 247 -1.95 -7.35 0.11
C GLY A 247 -3.10 -8.08 -0.59
N TYR A 248 -3.14 -9.42 -0.54
CA TYR A 248 -4.27 -10.20 -1.07
C TYR A 248 -5.56 -9.98 -0.27
N GLU A 249 -5.48 -9.87 1.06
CA GLU A 249 -6.61 -9.49 1.93
C GLU A 249 -7.16 -8.09 1.54
N PHE A 250 -6.28 -7.15 1.22
CA PHE A 250 -6.66 -5.80 0.80
C PHE A 250 -7.32 -5.76 -0.58
N ASP A 251 -6.89 -6.61 -1.53
CA ASP A 251 -7.59 -6.77 -2.81
C ASP A 251 -9.05 -7.21 -2.61
N ILE A 252 -9.27 -8.21 -1.74
CA ILE A 252 -10.63 -8.70 -1.45
C ILE A 252 -11.46 -7.63 -0.73
N LYS A 253 -10.88 -6.91 0.22
CA LYS A 253 -11.56 -5.80 0.92
C LYS A 253 -11.96 -4.69 -0.04
N LEU A 254 -11.09 -4.34 -0.98
CA LEU A 254 -11.36 -3.37 -2.02
C LEU A 254 -12.52 -3.83 -2.91
N LEU A 255 -12.48 -5.06 -3.42
CA LEU A 255 -13.56 -5.65 -4.21
C LEU A 255 -14.88 -5.61 -3.44
N THR A 256 -14.90 -6.09 -2.19
CA THR A 256 -16.09 -6.13 -1.33
C THR A 256 -16.68 -4.72 -1.15
N SER A 257 -15.84 -3.73 -0.89
CA SER A 257 -16.25 -2.32 -0.74
C SER A 257 -16.90 -1.76 -2.01
N LEU A 258 -16.31 -2.04 -3.17
CA LEU A 258 -16.82 -1.55 -4.45
C LEU A 258 -18.15 -2.22 -4.81
N LEU A 259 -18.27 -3.53 -4.57
CA LEU A 259 -19.53 -4.25 -4.78
C LEU A 259 -20.67 -3.63 -3.98
N ASN A 260 -20.45 -3.38 -2.69
CA ASN A 260 -21.44 -2.78 -1.80
C ASN A 260 -21.75 -1.32 -2.13
N PHE A 261 -20.83 -0.59 -2.75
CA PHE A 261 -21.04 0.81 -3.11
C PHE A 261 -21.80 0.98 -4.43
N HIS A 262 -21.56 0.08 -5.40
CA HIS A 262 -22.15 0.16 -6.73
C HIS A 262 -23.41 -0.70 -6.92
N ASN A 263 -23.77 -1.53 -5.95
CA ASN A 263 -24.99 -2.34 -5.98
C ASN A 263 -25.86 -2.01 -4.76
N GLN A 264 -27.12 -1.66 -4.99
CA GLN A 264 -28.08 -1.34 -3.92
C GLN A 264 -28.87 -2.57 -3.44
N ASP A 265 -28.89 -3.61 -4.26
CA ASP A 265 -29.76 -4.78 -4.13
C ASP A 265 -28.99 -6.07 -3.80
N LEU A 266 -27.67 -5.94 -3.59
CA LEU A 266 -26.73 -7.00 -3.25
C LEU A 266 -25.86 -6.56 -2.09
N GLN A 267 -25.48 -7.51 -1.24
CA GLN A 267 -24.53 -7.28 -0.14
C GLN A 267 -23.41 -8.31 -0.20
N ALA A 268 -22.18 -7.82 -0.41
CA ALA A 268 -20.96 -8.59 -0.36
C ALA A 268 -20.30 -8.52 1.02
N GLU A 269 -19.82 -9.66 1.52
CA GLU A 269 -19.08 -9.76 2.77
C GLU A 269 -17.88 -10.67 2.62
N ALA A 270 -16.76 -10.30 3.24
CA ALA A 270 -15.54 -11.09 3.28
C ALA A 270 -15.12 -11.32 4.74
N LEU A 271 -15.06 -12.58 5.16
CA LEU A 271 -14.58 -12.98 6.48
C LEU A 271 -13.23 -13.66 6.34
N PHE A 272 -12.26 -13.24 7.14
CA PHE A 272 -10.89 -13.76 7.14
C PHE A 272 -10.64 -14.55 8.42
N ARG A 273 -10.29 -15.84 8.29
CA ARG A 273 -10.04 -16.73 9.44
C ARG A 273 -8.77 -17.54 9.20
N ARG A 274 -7.70 -17.22 9.94
CA ARG A 274 -6.41 -17.96 9.91
C ARG A 274 -5.81 -18.17 8.51
N GLY A 275 -6.08 -17.26 7.56
CA GLY A 275 -5.62 -17.36 6.17
C GLY A 275 -6.69 -17.84 5.18
N ASP A 276 -7.79 -18.38 5.68
CA ASP A 276 -8.96 -18.72 4.88
C ASP A 276 -9.88 -17.51 4.69
N VAL A 277 -10.56 -17.49 3.56
CA VAL A 277 -11.53 -16.47 3.16
C VAL A 277 -12.87 -17.13 2.95
N ASP A 278 -13.90 -16.64 3.65
CA ASP A 278 -15.29 -16.85 3.29
C ASP A 278 -15.80 -15.56 2.62
N PHE A 279 -15.94 -15.59 1.30
CA PHE A 279 -16.49 -14.48 0.52
C PHE A 279 -17.93 -14.79 0.13
N SER A 280 -18.86 -13.93 0.50
CA SER A 280 -20.29 -14.13 0.25
C SER A 280 -20.91 -12.95 -0.48
N ILE A 281 -21.86 -13.24 -1.37
CA ILE A 281 -22.72 -12.25 -2.02
C ILE A 281 -24.16 -12.67 -1.74
N ASN A 282 -24.87 -11.83 -0.99
CA ASN A 282 -26.26 -12.01 -0.60
C ASN A 282 -27.17 -11.16 -1.50
N TYR A 283 -28.28 -11.75 -1.91
CA TYR A 283 -29.26 -11.14 -2.79
C TYR A 283 -30.51 -10.78 -1.98
N SER A 284 -30.95 -9.54 -2.11
CA SER A 284 -32.28 -9.15 -1.60
C SER A 284 -33.39 -9.88 -2.34
N ASP A 285 -34.58 -9.97 -1.73
CA ASP A 285 -35.75 -10.66 -2.29
C ASP A 285 -36.06 -10.22 -3.73
N GLY A 286 -35.95 -8.92 -4.01
CA GLY A 286 -36.20 -8.34 -5.33
C GLY A 286 -35.17 -8.69 -6.41
N SER A 287 -34.01 -9.24 -6.02
CA SER A 287 -32.89 -9.50 -6.93
C SER A 287 -32.53 -10.96 -7.08
N ARG A 288 -33.28 -11.88 -6.45
CA ARG A 288 -33.09 -13.34 -6.59
C ARG A 288 -33.12 -13.81 -8.05
N ASN A 289 -33.88 -13.15 -8.91
CA ASN A 289 -33.93 -13.48 -10.34
C ASN A 289 -32.58 -13.28 -11.05
N LYS A 290 -31.70 -12.41 -10.53
CA LYS A 290 -30.33 -12.19 -11.06
C LYS A 290 -29.37 -13.32 -10.69
N LEU A 291 -29.66 -14.08 -9.63
CA LEU A 291 -28.79 -15.12 -9.08
C LEU A 291 -28.43 -16.19 -10.11
N SER A 292 -29.41 -16.66 -10.90
CA SER A 292 -29.20 -17.69 -11.92
C SER A 292 -28.22 -17.20 -12.99
N ILE A 293 -28.43 -15.98 -13.49
CA ILE A 293 -27.58 -15.33 -14.51
C ILE A 293 -26.16 -15.13 -13.97
N HIS A 294 -26.01 -14.59 -12.76
CA HIS A 294 -24.69 -14.37 -12.15
C HIS A 294 -23.97 -15.69 -11.90
N THR A 295 -24.67 -16.72 -11.41
CA THR A 295 -24.10 -18.07 -11.23
C THR A 295 -23.56 -18.62 -12.55
N GLN A 296 -24.32 -18.52 -13.64
CA GLN A 296 -23.90 -19.02 -14.95
C GLN A 296 -22.65 -18.28 -15.47
N ARG A 297 -22.58 -16.96 -15.27
CA ARG A 297 -21.41 -16.16 -15.68
C ARG A 297 -20.17 -16.51 -14.86
N LEU A 298 -20.32 -16.68 -13.55
CA LEU A 298 -19.23 -17.08 -12.66
C LEU A 298 -18.72 -18.50 -12.96
N ALA A 299 -19.60 -19.40 -13.39
CA ALA A 299 -19.28 -20.82 -13.56
C ALA A 299 -18.12 -21.08 -14.53
N LYS A 300 -17.99 -20.25 -15.58
CA LYS A 300 -16.92 -20.39 -16.57
C LYS A 300 -15.52 -20.31 -15.95
N THR A 301 -15.33 -19.47 -14.94
CA THR A 301 -14.04 -19.31 -14.26
C THR A 301 -13.92 -20.15 -13.00
N ILE A 302 -15.01 -20.30 -12.23
CA ILE A 302 -14.95 -20.94 -10.91
C ILE A 302 -14.94 -22.47 -11.02
N THR A 303 -15.63 -23.09 -11.98
CA THR A 303 -15.68 -24.55 -12.10
C THR A 303 -14.30 -25.21 -12.23
N PRO A 304 -13.37 -24.70 -13.08
CA PRO A 304 -12.00 -25.23 -13.11
C PRO A 304 -11.25 -25.08 -11.78
N MET A 305 -11.52 -24.03 -11.00
CA MET A 305 -10.90 -23.83 -9.68
C MET A 305 -11.46 -24.80 -8.64
N VAL A 306 -12.76 -25.11 -8.71
CA VAL A 306 -13.42 -26.11 -7.87
C VAL A 306 -12.88 -27.51 -8.16
N GLN A 307 -12.72 -27.87 -9.43
CA GLN A 307 -12.14 -29.16 -9.84
C GLN A 307 -10.70 -29.35 -9.34
N ARG A 308 -9.97 -28.25 -9.15
CA ARG A 308 -8.61 -28.23 -8.59
C ARG A 308 -8.59 -28.07 -7.06
N SER A 309 -9.74 -28.09 -6.40
CA SER A 309 -9.90 -27.89 -4.96
C SER A 309 -9.35 -26.55 -4.43
N LEU A 310 -9.20 -25.53 -5.30
CA LEU A 310 -8.71 -24.20 -4.91
C LEU A 310 -9.82 -23.32 -4.31
N VAL A 311 -11.06 -23.55 -4.73
CA VAL A 311 -12.23 -22.80 -4.28
C VAL A 311 -13.35 -23.79 -4.01
N GLN A 312 -13.96 -23.69 -2.83
CA GLN A 312 -15.26 -24.29 -2.56
C GLN A 312 -16.35 -23.30 -2.94
N TRP A 313 -17.31 -23.75 -3.74
CA TRP A 313 -18.44 -22.93 -4.16
C TRP A 313 -19.75 -23.50 -3.62
N ILE A 314 -20.45 -22.70 -2.82
CA ILE A 314 -21.76 -23.03 -2.26
C ILE A 314 -22.79 -22.03 -2.81
N LYS A 315 -23.91 -22.55 -3.32
CA LYS A 315 -25.05 -21.77 -3.77
C LYS A 315 -26.27 -22.12 -2.93
N SER A 316 -26.99 -21.13 -2.43
CA SER A 316 -28.35 -21.29 -1.89
C SER A 316 -29.35 -20.41 -2.66
N HIS A 317 -30.60 -20.38 -2.19
CA HIS A 317 -31.69 -19.65 -2.84
C HIS A 317 -31.49 -18.13 -2.94
N ASP A 318 -30.61 -17.57 -2.10
CA ASP A 318 -30.44 -16.14 -1.86
C ASP A 318 -28.97 -15.69 -1.76
N LYS A 319 -28.00 -16.61 -1.83
CA LYS A 319 -26.58 -16.25 -1.70
C LYS A 319 -25.64 -17.17 -2.48
N ILE A 320 -24.49 -16.61 -2.81
CA ILE A 320 -23.32 -17.31 -3.33
C ILE A 320 -22.21 -17.18 -2.28
N VAL A 321 -21.58 -18.30 -1.92
CA VAL A 321 -20.43 -18.33 -1.02
C VAL A 321 -19.26 -19.01 -1.71
N LEU A 322 -18.11 -18.35 -1.67
CA LEU A 322 -16.83 -18.82 -2.17
C LEU A 322 -15.87 -18.93 -0.99
N LYS A 323 -15.35 -20.14 -0.75
CA LYS A 323 -14.37 -20.39 0.31
C LYS A 323 -13.05 -20.81 -0.28
N PHE A 324 -11.96 -20.21 0.17
CA PHE A 324 -10.62 -20.52 -0.34
C PHE A 324 -9.53 -20.09 0.65
N SER A 325 -8.36 -20.72 0.58
CA SER A 325 -7.17 -20.35 1.34
C SER A 325 -6.36 -19.31 0.57
N LEU A 326 -6.00 -18.19 1.21
CA LEU A 326 -5.08 -17.21 0.61
C LEU A 326 -3.71 -17.82 0.38
N LYS A 327 -3.26 -18.68 1.31
CA LYS A 327 -1.95 -19.31 1.21
C LYS A 327 -1.88 -20.21 -0.01
N GLU A 328 -2.88 -21.09 -0.20
CA GLU A 328 -2.93 -21.96 -1.38
C GLU A 328 -3.04 -21.18 -2.69
N MET A 329 -3.79 -20.07 -2.68
CA MET A 329 -3.86 -19.17 -3.82
C MET A 329 -2.52 -18.51 -4.13
N MET A 330 -1.78 -18.05 -3.12
CA MET A 330 -0.47 -17.39 -3.28
C MET A 330 0.63 -18.36 -3.70
N ASP A 331 0.63 -19.57 -3.15
CA ASP A 331 1.61 -20.62 -3.44
C ASP A 331 1.31 -21.30 -4.80
N PHE A 332 0.22 -20.92 -5.48
CA PHE A 332 -0.14 -21.50 -6.77
C PHE A 332 0.87 -21.10 -7.85
N PRO A 333 1.49 -22.08 -8.55
CA PRO A 333 2.52 -21.78 -9.53
C PRO A 333 1.95 -20.98 -10.70
N GLN A 334 2.66 -19.91 -11.05
CA GLN A 334 2.33 -19.10 -12.22
C GLN A 334 2.74 -19.86 -13.49
N GLU A 335 1.76 -20.43 -14.18
CA GLU A 335 1.97 -21.06 -15.50
C GLU A 335 2.12 -19.97 -16.59
N GLU A 336 3.05 -20.17 -17.53
CA GLU A 336 3.27 -19.25 -18.63
C GLU A 336 2.02 -19.16 -19.53
N GLY A 337 1.66 -17.94 -19.92
CA GLY A 337 0.46 -17.67 -20.74
C GLY A 337 -0.89 -17.86 -20.03
N LYS A 338 -0.92 -18.34 -18.78
CA LYS A 338 -2.16 -18.50 -18.01
C LYS A 338 -2.31 -17.46 -16.91
N LYS A 339 -3.54 -17.05 -16.68
CA LYS A 339 -3.86 -16.09 -15.62
C LYS A 339 -3.83 -16.78 -14.26
N HIS A 340 -3.17 -16.16 -13.30
CA HIS A 340 -3.15 -16.61 -11.92
C HIS A 340 -4.58 -16.82 -11.37
N PRO A 341 -4.88 -17.91 -10.64
CA PRO A 341 -6.24 -18.20 -10.18
C PRO A 341 -6.87 -17.08 -9.36
N PHE A 342 -6.11 -16.51 -8.41
CA PHE A 342 -6.60 -15.37 -7.62
C PHE A 342 -7.00 -14.16 -8.48
N LYS A 343 -6.17 -13.82 -9.48
CA LYS A 343 -6.45 -12.71 -10.41
C LYS A 343 -7.70 -13.04 -11.23
N ALA A 344 -7.78 -14.24 -11.79
CA ALA A 344 -8.95 -14.68 -12.55
C ALA A 344 -10.24 -14.62 -11.72
N LEU A 345 -10.19 -14.99 -10.44
CA LEU A 345 -11.33 -14.94 -9.51
C LEU A 345 -11.82 -13.50 -9.29
N ILE A 346 -10.94 -12.60 -8.83
CA ILE A 346 -11.29 -11.19 -8.55
C ILE A 346 -11.84 -10.50 -9.79
N GLU A 347 -11.19 -10.69 -10.93
CA GLU A 347 -11.58 -10.04 -12.17
C GLU A 347 -12.92 -10.57 -12.71
N THR A 348 -13.19 -11.88 -12.55
CA THR A 348 -14.49 -12.47 -12.93
C THR A 348 -15.61 -11.96 -12.02
N ILE A 349 -15.39 -11.87 -10.71
CA ILE A 349 -16.39 -11.29 -9.81
C ILE A 349 -16.62 -9.83 -10.20
N SER A 350 -15.57 -9.05 -10.45
CA SER A 350 -15.74 -7.65 -10.84
C SER A 350 -16.56 -7.49 -12.14
N SER A 351 -16.30 -8.29 -13.18
CA SER A 351 -17.01 -8.16 -14.46
C SER A 351 -18.47 -8.62 -14.40
N VAL A 352 -18.83 -9.45 -13.43
CA VAL A 352 -20.21 -9.87 -13.22
C VAL A 352 -21.03 -8.80 -12.48
N TYR A 353 -20.42 -8.10 -11.51
CA TYR A 353 -21.15 -7.31 -10.52
C TYR A 353 -20.82 -5.81 -10.51
N LEU A 354 -19.83 -5.34 -11.27
CA LEU A 354 -19.45 -3.93 -11.34
C LEU A 354 -19.62 -3.39 -12.77
N PRO A 355 -19.93 -2.08 -12.93
CA PRO A 355 -20.04 -1.45 -14.25
C PRO A 355 -18.67 -1.19 -14.92
N PHE A 356 -17.58 -1.51 -14.23
CA PHE A 356 -16.21 -1.38 -14.70
C PHE A 356 -15.39 -2.60 -14.31
N ASN A 357 -14.26 -2.78 -14.97
CA ASN A 357 -13.35 -3.89 -14.68
C ASN A 357 -12.34 -3.53 -13.60
N ILE A 358 -12.06 -4.50 -12.73
CA ILE A 358 -10.88 -4.49 -11.87
C ILE A 358 -9.84 -5.40 -12.52
N THR A 359 -8.57 -5.03 -12.43
CA THR A 359 -7.42 -5.86 -12.80
C THR A 359 -6.46 -5.93 -11.63
N VAL A 360 -5.92 -7.12 -11.34
CA VAL A 360 -5.00 -7.31 -10.20
C VAL A 360 -3.59 -7.56 -10.73
N HIS A 361 -2.68 -6.68 -10.33
CA HIS A 361 -1.26 -6.77 -10.62
C HIS A 361 -0.52 -7.03 -9.31
N LYS A 362 0.48 -7.92 -9.35
CA LYS A 362 1.31 -8.28 -8.21
C LYS A 362 2.77 -8.12 -8.59
N SER A 363 3.59 -7.62 -7.67
CA SER A 363 5.04 -7.59 -7.80
C SER A 363 5.60 -9.01 -7.89
N ILE A 364 6.81 -9.15 -8.43
CA ILE A 364 7.57 -10.40 -8.44
C ILE A 364 8.09 -10.66 -7.02
N GLY A 365 8.76 -9.65 -6.44
CA GLY A 365 9.17 -9.61 -5.05
C GLY A 365 8.01 -9.27 -4.14
N LYS A 366 8.32 -8.83 -2.91
CA LYS A 366 7.32 -8.54 -1.89
C LYS A 366 6.47 -7.31 -2.24
N ASP A 367 7.12 -6.25 -2.70
CA ASP A 367 6.47 -4.99 -3.05
C ASP A 367 7.05 -4.41 -4.35
N TRP A 368 6.39 -3.39 -4.92
CA TRP A 368 6.82 -2.79 -6.17
C TRP A 368 8.11 -1.99 -6.06
N ASN A 369 8.48 -1.55 -4.85
CA ASN A 369 9.74 -0.87 -4.63
C ASN A 369 10.92 -1.84 -4.70
N GLU A 370 10.77 -3.04 -4.17
CA GLU A 370 11.73 -4.13 -4.31
C GLU A 370 11.94 -4.48 -5.80
N ASP A 371 10.85 -4.69 -6.55
CA ASP A 371 10.93 -4.95 -8.00
C ASP A 371 11.67 -3.85 -8.75
N LEU A 372 11.41 -2.58 -8.42
CA LEU A 372 12.10 -1.46 -9.03
C LEU A 372 13.59 -1.49 -8.71
N MET A 373 13.93 -1.67 -7.44
CA MET A 373 15.33 -1.73 -7.00
C MET A 373 16.06 -2.90 -7.67
N ASP A 374 15.41 -4.05 -7.80
CA ASP A 374 15.97 -5.23 -8.47
C ASP A 374 16.10 -5.04 -9.99
N SER A 375 15.16 -4.35 -10.62
CA SER A 375 15.26 -4.01 -12.05
C SER A 375 16.43 -3.06 -12.36
N SER A 376 16.86 -2.28 -11.36
CA SER A 376 17.97 -1.33 -11.48
C SER A 376 19.34 -1.95 -11.14
N LYS A 377 19.37 -3.14 -10.54
CA LYS A 377 20.62 -3.86 -10.30
C LYS A 377 21.13 -4.38 -11.64
N GLU A 378 22.38 -4.08 -11.96
CA GLU A 378 23.03 -4.63 -13.14
C GLU A 378 23.17 -6.14 -12.98
N ILE A 379 22.31 -6.91 -13.65
CA ILE A 379 22.38 -8.36 -13.69
C ILE A 379 23.41 -8.73 -14.74
N TYR A 380 24.51 -9.35 -14.31
CA TYR A 380 25.59 -9.82 -15.16
C TYR A 380 25.44 -11.34 -15.36
N HIS A 381 25.39 -11.80 -16.61
CA HIS A 381 25.32 -13.22 -16.95
C HIS A 381 26.70 -13.73 -17.35
N LYS A 382 27.17 -14.79 -16.70
CA LYS A 382 28.41 -15.46 -17.07
C LYS A 382 28.25 -16.10 -18.46
N LEU A 383 29.16 -15.81 -19.38
CA LEU A 383 29.26 -16.50 -20.67
C LEU A 383 30.02 -17.82 -20.51
N GLU A 384 29.68 -18.78 -21.35
CA GLU A 384 30.36 -20.08 -21.41
C GLU A 384 31.79 -19.96 -21.94
N THR A 385 32.05 -18.95 -22.77
CA THR A 385 33.36 -18.71 -23.39
C THR A 385 33.82 -17.27 -23.17
N VAL A 386 35.14 -17.12 -23.02
CA VAL A 386 35.83 -15.84 -22.99
C VAL A 386 36.38 -15.62 -24.40
N ALA A 387 35.74 -14.78 -25.21
CA ALA A 387 36.19 -14.50 -26.57
C ALA A 387 36.26 -12.97 -26.82
N PRO A 388 37.37 -12.45 -27.40
CA PRO A 388 37.54 -11.01 -27.63
C PRO A 388 36.41 -10.35 -28.42
N ASN A 389 35.88 -11.08 -29.40
CA ASN A 389 34.87 -10.61 -30.36
C ASN A 389 33.45 -10.48 -29.77
N ILE A 390 33.21 -10.95 -28.55
CA ILE A 390 31.90 -10.86 -27.88
C ILE A 390 31.91 -9.98 -26.62
N MET A 391 33.08 -9.42 -26.26
CA MET A 391 33.20 -8.50 -25.12
C MET A 391 32.75 -7.10 -25.49
N ALA A 392 32.08 -6.42 -24.57
CA ALA A 392 31.65 -5.04 -24.73
C ALA A 392 32.11 -4.15 -23.56
N ILE A 393 32.24 -2.85 -23.81
CA ILE A 393 32.44 -1.86 -22.74
C ILE A 393 31.24 -1.92 -21.79
N GLY A 394 31.51 -2.03 -20.49
CA GLY A 394 30.51 -2.18 -19.43
C GLY A 394 30.26 -3.62 -18.98
N ASP A 395 30.80 -4.62 -19.68
CA ASP A 395 30.84 -6.01 -19.23
C ASP A 395 31.76 -6.19 -18.01
N LYS A 396 31.57 -7.28 -17.27
CA LYS A 396 32.45 -7.65 -16.16
C LYS A 396 33.28 -8.87 -16.51
N ILE A 397 34.46 -8.95 -15.93
CA ILE A 397 35.33 -10.11 -16.06
C ILE A 397 35.92 -10.49 -14.71
N THR A 398 36.29 -11.76 -14.53
CA THR A 398 37.16 -12.18 -13.42
C THR A 398 38.55 -12.50 -13.94
N ILE A 399 39.59 -12.11 -13.20
CA ILE A 399 40.99 -12.42 -13.57
C ILE A 399 41.40 -13.80 -13.04
N LYS A 400 42.24 -14.51 -13.79
CA LYS A 400 42.72 -15.86 -13.44
C LYS A 400 44.07 -15.86 -12.73
N VAL A 401 44.81 -14.76 -12.80
CA VAL A 401 46.15 -14.57 -12.23
C VAL A 401 46.19 -13.35 -11.32
N TRP A 402 47.28 -13.21 -10.56
CA TRP A 402 47.60 -11.96 -9.86
C TRP A 402 47.98 -10.89 -10.87
N LEU A 403 47.36 -9.70 -10.78
CA LEU A 403 47.67 -8.57 -11.64
C LEU A 403 47.65 -7.28 -10.82
N GLY A 404 48.81 -6.64 -10.67
CA GLY A 404 48.96 -5.51 -9.74
C GLY A 404 48.57 -5.92 -8.32
N ASN A 405 47.59 -5.20 -7.74
CA ASN A 405 47.04 -5.48 -6.40
C ASN A 405 45.86 -6.46 -6.41
N HIS A 406 45.49 -7.00 -7.57
CA HIS A 406 44.28 -7.80 -7.74
C HIS A 406 44.60 -9.29 -7.73
N SER A 407 43.96 -10.04 -6.83
CA SER A 407 44.11 -11.48 -6.72
C SER A 407 43.27 -12.24 -7.77
N PRO A 408 43.61 -13.50 -8.10
CA PRO A 408 42.75 -14.36 -8.90
C PRO A 408 41.31 -14.36 -8.37
N GLY A 409 40.34 -14.16 -9.25
CA GLY A 409 38.91 -14.01 -8.92
C GLY A 409 38.43 -12.58 -8.72
N SER A 410 39.31 -11.57 -8.73
CA SER A 410 38.91 -10.16 -8.68
C SER A 410 38.04 -9.80 -9.90
N ILE A 411 36.98 -9.02 -9.67
CA ILE A 411 36.00 -8.64 -10.70
C ILE A 411 36.29 -7.22 -11.19
N GLY A 412 36.58 -7.07 -12.48
CA GLY A 412 36.79 -5.78 -13.13
C GLY A 412 35.68 -5.48 -14.15
N THR A 413 35.38 -4.20 -14.36
CA THR A 413 34.43 -3.74 -15.40
C THR A 413 35.20 -3.21 -16.60
N ILE A 414 34.92 -3.72 -17.80
CA ILE A 414 35.57 -3.31 -19.05
C ILE A 414 35.26 -1.83 -19.35
N LYS A 415 36.30 -1.02 -19.53
CA LYS A 415 36.23 0.40 -19.92
C LYS A 415 36.71 0.66 -21.33
N ALA A 416 37.63 -0.16 -21.83
CA ALA A 416 38.13 -0.08 -23.19
C ALA A 416 38.52 -1.48 -23.70
N LEU A 417 38.40 -1.67 -25.00
CA LEU A 417 38.79 -2.88 -25.72
C LEU A 417 39.94 -2.53 -26.66
N ASN A 418 40.98 -3.35 -26.68
CA ASN A 418 42.08 -3.30 -27.63
C ASN A 418 42.24 -4.69 -28.28
N ASP A 419 43.07 -4.79 -29.31
CA ASP A 419 43.20 -6.00 -30.13
C ASP A 419 43.60 -7.26 -29.33
N ASP A 420 44.44 -7.11 -28.29
CA ASP A 420 44.96 -8.23 -27.49
C ASP A 420 44.62 -8.15 -25.98
N CYS A 421 43.94 -7.10 -25.55
CA CYS A 421 43.65 -6.87 -24.13
C CYS A 421 42.40 -6.02 -23.88
N VAL A 422 41.93 -6.05 -22.63
CA VAL A 422 40.86 -5.17 -22.14
C VAL A 422 41.39 -4.29 -21.02
N ARG A 423 40.98 -3.02 -20.98
CA ARG A 423 41.22 -2.17 -19.81
C ARG A 423 40.02 -2.28 -18.87
N CYS A 424 40.23 -2.70 -17.64
CA CYS A 424 39.18 -2.88 -16.65
C CYS A 424 39.37 -1.99 -15.42
N GLU A 425 38.26 -1.50 -14.88
CA GLU A 425 38.20 -0.80 -13.59
C GLU A 425 37.74 -1.75 -12.48
N PHE A 426 38.52 -1.87 -11.40
CA PHE A 426 38.22 -2.70 -10.22
C PHE A 426 37.70 -1.88 -9.03
N GLY A 427 37.88 -0.56 -9.09
CA GLY A 427 37.38 0.42 -8.13
C GLY A 427 37.63 1.84 -8.65
N PRO A 428 37.05 2.88 -8.03
CA PRO A 428 37.21 4.25 -8.50
C PRO A 428 38.69 4.66 -8.61
N GLY A 429 39.15 4.90 -9.84
CA GLY A 429 40.55 5.28 -10.12
C GLY A 429 41.55 4.12 -10.14
N ASP A 430 41.10 2.89 -9.95
CA ASP A 430 41.91 1.66 -10.01
C ASP A 430 41.57 0.92 -11.30
N SER A 431 42.42 1.10 -12.31
CA SER A 431 42.24 0.53 -13.64
C SER A 431 43.49 -0.18 -14.11
N GLU A 432 43.32 -1.40 -14.60
CA GLU A 432 44.40 -2.25 -15.07
C GLU A 432 44.13 -2.74 -16.49
N THR A 433 45.20 -2.99 -17.25
CA THR A 433 45.12 -3.59 -18.58
C THR A 433 45.32 -5.09 -18.46
N ILE A 434 44.35 -5.86 -18.96
CA ILE A 434 44.24 -7.30 -18.76
C ILE A 434 44.29 -7.98 -20.12
N PRO A 435 45.35 -8.75 -20.41
CA PRO A 435 45.40 -9.60 -21.59
C PRO A 435 44.24 -10.60 -21.63
N PHE A 436 43.69 -10.91 -22.80
CA PHE A 436 42.55 -11.83 -22.90
C PHE A 436 42.83 -13.20 -22.29
N ASN A 437 44.05 -13.70 -22.46
CA ASN A 437 44.46 -14.96 -21.87
C ASN A 437 44.46 -14.91 -20.34
N TYR A 438 44.41 -13.76 -19.66
CA TYR A 438 44.38 -13.64 -18.19
C TYR A 438 42.96 -13.58 -17.62
N ILE A 439 41.95 -13.58 -18.48
CA ILE A 439 40.54 -13.56 -18.09
C ILE A 439 40.09 -14.99 -17.77
N LYS A 440 39.49 -15.18 -16.60
CA LYS A 440 38.92 -16.45 -16.14
C LYS A 440 37.48 -16.62 -16.61
N GLU A 441 36.67 -15.59 -16.42
CA GLU A 441 35.25 -15.60 -16.74
C GLU A 441 34.86 -14.23 -17.29
N HIS A 442 33.92 -14.21 -18.23
CA HIS A 442 33.33 -13.00 -18.80
C HIS A 442 31.86 -12.99 -18.49
N PHE A 443 31.35 -11.82 -18.10
CA PHE A 443 29.96 -11.60 -17.77
C PHE A 443 29.41 -10.43 -18.58
N THR A 444 28.32 -10.67 -19.29
CA THR A 444 27.64 -9.62 -20.05
C THR A 444 26.53 -8.98 -19.25
N LYS A 445 26.34 -7.67 -19.42
CA LYS A 445 25.22 -6.97 -18.81
C LYS A 445 23.92 -7.41 -19.48
N ARG A 446 22.93 -7.83 -18.69
CA ARG A 446 21.58 -8.09 -19.20
C ARG A 446 21.00 -6.78 -19.74
N THR A 447 20.94 -6.61 -21.05
CA THR A 447 19.95 -5.69 -21.64
C THR A 447 18.61 -6.33 -21.36
N SER A 448 17.82 -5.71 -20.50
CA SER A 448 16.48 -6.18 -20.13
C SER A 448 15.66 -6.51 -21.39
N LEU A 449 15.54 -7.81 -21.69
CA LEU A 449 14.55 -8.35 -22.63
C LEU A 449 13.18 -8.24 -21.97
N VAL A 450 12.64 -7.03 -21.95
CA VAL A 450 11.20 -6.84 -22.10
C VAL A 450 11.07 -6.12 -23.45
N PRO A 451 10.38 -6.69 -24.45
CA PRO A 451 10.11 -5.96 -25.67
C PRO A 451 9.26 -4.75 -25.25
N ILE A 452 9.88 -3.56 -25.25
CA ILE A 452 9.12 -2.33 -25.22
C ILE A 452 8.47 -2.25 -26.61
N THR A 453 7.26 -2.79 -26.72
CA THR A 453 6.38 -2.52 -27.84
C THR A 453 5.92 -1.07 -27.73
N TRP A 454 6.80 -0.14 -28.07
CA TRP A 454 6.35 1.14 -28.61
C TRP A 454 5.66 0.81 -29.93
N LYS A 455 4.33 0.64 -29.90
CA LYS A 455 3.55 0.85 -31.13
C LYS A 455 3.79 2.30 -31.53
N LYS A 456 4.60 2.47 -32.56
CA LYS A 456 5.05 3.76 -33.12
C LYS A 456 3.97 4.51 -33.90
N ASP A 457 2.70 4.14 -33.75
CA ASP A 457 1.60 4.74 -34.49
C ASP A 457 0.68 5.51 -33.55
N LEU A 458 1.06 6.77 -33.24
CA LEU A 458 0.17 7.91 -32.91
C LEU A 458 1.01 9.07 -32.35
N MET A 459 2.01 9.51 -33.11
CA MET A 459 2.53 10.87 -33.04
C MET A 459 2.26 11.51 -34.39
N ARG A 460 1.01 11.94 -34.61
CA ARG A 460 0.76 13.06 -35.52
C ARG A 460 0.76 14.30 -34.65
N ASP A 461 1.58 15.25 -35.04
CA ASP A 461 1.74 16.56 -34.44
C ASP A 461 0.39 17.21 -34.14
N HIS A 462 0.11 17.38 -32.85
CA HIS A 462 -0.80 18.42 -32.41
C HIS A 462 0.01 19.44 -31.65
N HIS A 463 0.43 20.46 -32.40
CA HIS A 463 0.91 21.73 -31.89
C HIS A 463 0.03 22.19 -30.73
N ALA A 464 0.66 22.44 -29.59
CA ALA A 464 0.04 23.15 -28.48
C ALA A 464 -0.40 24.54 -28.95
N PRO A 465 -1.66 24.96 -28.73
CA PRO A 465 -2.04 26.34 -28.98
C PRO A 465 -1.41 27.23 -27.91
N TYR A 466 -0.55 28.14 -28.38
CA TYR A 466 -0.03 29.27 -27.63
C TYR A 466 -1.20 30.08 -27.04
N LEU A 467 -1.20 30.24 -25.71
CA LEU A 467 -1.95 31.26 -25.01
C LEU A 467 -1.39 32.63 -25.42
N LYS A 468 -2.11 33.35 -26.29
CA LYS A 468 -1.96 34.79 -26.42
C LYS A 468 -2.52 35.45 -25.16
N MET A 469 -1.67 36.20 -24.47
CA MET A 469 -2.11 37.22 -23.53
C MET A 469 -2.46 38.46 -24.34
N ASP A 470 -3.74 38.80 -24.38
CA ASP A 470 -4.17 40.12 -24.86
C ASP A 470 -4.05 41.14 -23.71
N ARG A 471 -3.50 42.31 -24.06
CA ARG A 471 -3.54 43.54 -23.27
C ARG A 471 -4.80 44.32 -23.59
#